data_AF-W7XDZ0-F1
#
_entry.id   AF-W7XDZ0-F1
#
_cell.length_a   1.000
_cell.length_b   1.000
_cell.length_c   1.000
_cell.angle_alpha   90.00
_cell.angle_beta   90.00
_cell.angle_gamma   90.00
#
_symmetry.space_group_name_H-M   'P 1'
#
loop_
_entity.id
_entity.type
_entity.pdbx_description
1 polymer ?
#
loop_
_entity_poly.entity_id
_entity_poly.type
_entity_poly.pdbx_seq_one_letter_code
_entity_poly.pdbx_strand_id
1 'polypeptide(L)'
;MSFEKTQQLNLSKTNLGLQSIILNQETDYEATFKHEYNQENLLLHLQGFEIGNEGAEKVGIYLSKLVNLTHLHIYFEKNQLGSEGASHIGRALKQLEKVKQMQLDIGINNIECDGLESIADGIKKQVNLTQLQLNIRFNKIKRVGTKCLSDSLKCLTQLKQLHIVIEGNRIRDEGLCHIGNAIAQLPNLEQLYLDVSANSIKSEGAKRFAQELQKCSKLKSLFLEFFWNKMGDEGIQDLFLALKNMKELYDLHISLKRNSITDKGVITIAALLPYLKNTVKFSLNLDVNQISFEGQELLGQRLGYMRKLTDLYLDMQGQQEMYLASLTFCFLGFLLQARKHEIRRLFIFDKVYGGIQFKYKNDILIDFFNE
;
A
#
# COMPACT_ATOMS: atom_id res chain seq x y z
N MET A 1 6.68 -21.74 34.27
CA MET A 1 8.01 -21.82 34.91
C MET A 1 9.02 -21.93 33.78
N SER A 2 9.98 -21.05 33.52
CA SER A 2 10.50 -19.79 34.08
C SER A 2 11.38 -19.25 32.93
N PHE A 3 11.14 -18.05 32.41
CA PHE A 3 11.85 -16.81 32.75
C PHE A 3 13.39 -16.84 32.67
N GLU A 4 13.91 -15.77 32.06
CA GLU A 4 15.27 -15.19 32.16
C GLU A 4 16.36 -15.62 31.16
N LYS A 5 16.62 -14.75 30.17
CA LYS A 5 17.71 -13.75 30.27
C LYS A 5 17.65 -12.78 29.09
N THR A 6 16.94 -11.68 29.25
CA THR A 6 17.14 -10.48 28.42
C THR A 6 17.96 -9.51 29.26
N GLN A 7 19.20 -9.24 28.83
CA GLN A 7 20.09 -8.29 29.49
C GLN A 7 19.47 -6.90 29.49
N GLN A 8 19.11 -6.41 30.67
CA GLN A 8 18.87 -4.99 30.93
C GLN A 8 20.20 -4.27 30.79
N LEU A 9 20.39 -3.53 29.68
CA LEU A 9 21.52 -2.63 29.53
C LEU A 9 21.13 -1.24 30.05
N ASN A 10 21.79 -0.86 31.14
CA ASN A 10 21.79 0.44 31.79
C ASN A 10 22.36 1.51 30.83
N LEU A 11 21.56 2.49 30.40
CA LEU A 11 22.02 3.65 29.63
C LEU A 11 21.73 4.94 30.41
N SER A 12 22.59 5.23 31.39
CA SER A 12 22.66 6.51 32.06
C SER A 12 23.51 7.51 31.25
N LYS A 13 22.95 8.72 31.07
CA LYS A 13 23.61 9.99 30.65
C LYS A 13 23.83 10.24 29.15
N THR A 14 22.73 10.29 28.40
CA THR A 14 22.39 11.34 27.40
C THR A 14 20.99 11.04 26.87
N ASN A 15 19.92 11.32 27.63
CA ASN A 15 18.55 11.07 27.14
C ASN A 15 17.43 11.80 27.91
N LEU A 16 17.66 13.04 28.35
CA LEU A 16 16.63 13.84 29.05
C LEU A 16 15.56 14.43 28.11
N GLY A 17 15.68 14.27 26.79
CA GLY A 17 14.83 14.96 25.81
C GLY A 17 13.42 14.40 25.59
N LEU A 18 13.13 13.18 26.04
CA LEU A 18 11.80 12.55 25.89
C LEU A 18 11.13 12.24 27.25
N GLN A 19 11.87 11.87 28.30
CA GLN A 19 11.27 11.67 29.63
C GLN A 19 10.55 12.93 30.15
N SER A 20 11.05 14.14 29.85
CA SER A 20 10.40 15.39 30.27
C SER A 20 9.19 15.79 29.41
N ILE A 21 9.03 15.21 28.21
CA ILE A 21 7.93 15.54 27.29
C ILE A 21 6.67 14.74 27.64
N ILE A 22 6.84 13.53 28.17
CA ILE A 22 5.75 12.60 28.49
C ILE A 22 5.23 12.79 29.94
N LEU A 23 6.03 13.28 30.89
CA LEU A 23 5.67 13.34 32.32
C LEU A 23 4.86 14.57 32.80
N ASN A 24 4.23 15.35 31.92
CA ASN A 24 3.42 16.51 32.34
C ASN A 24 2.02 16.54 31.72
N GLN A 25 1.31 15.43 31.78
CA GLN A 25 -0.14 15.42 32.07
C GLN A 25 -0.35 14.33 33.12
N GLU A 26 -1.25 14.56 34.08
CA GLU A 26 -1.45 13.78 35.32
C GLU A 26 -1.96 12.33 35.11
N THR A 27 -1.25 11.52 34.34
CA THR A 27 -1.49 10.08 34.23
C THR A 27 -0.16 9.33 34.11
N ASP A 28 0.10 8.46 35.09
CA ASP A 28 1.19 7.48 35.11
C ASP A 28 1.07 6.52 33.92
N TYR A 29 1.68 6.87 32.79
CA TYR A 29 1.89 5.93 31.70
C TYR A 29 3.23 5.21 31.87
N GLU A 30 3.23 4.05 32.53
CA GLU A 30 4.29 3.04 32.44
C GLU A 30 4.30 2.35 31.04
N ALA A 31 4.40 3.16 29.99
CA ALA A 31 4.58 2.68 28.63
C ALA A 31 6.07 2.57 28.32
N THR A 32 6.54 1.38 27.96
CA THR A 32 7.88 1.17 27.41
C THR A 32 8.03 1.92 26.09
N PHE A 33 8.58 3.13 26.13
CA PHE A 33 9.08 3.85 24.96
C PHE A 33 10.23 3.05 24.34
N LYS A 34 9.98 2.46 23.16
CA LYS A 34 11.06 1.93 22.31
C LYS A 34 11.46 3.01 21.32
N HIS A 35 12.61 3.60 21.58
CA HIS A 35 13.24 4.57 20.72
C HIS A 35 14.66 4.13 20.44
N GLU A 36 14.99 4.04 19.16
CA GLU A 36 16.35 3.84 18.69
C GLU A 36 16.75 5.12 17.96
N TYR A 37 17.81 5.77 18.47
CA TYR A 37 18.40 6.93 17.84
C TYR A 37 19.90 6.77 17.75
N ASN A 38 20.40 7.06 16.56
CA ASN A 38 21.74 7.56 16.34
C ASN A 38 21.61 8.88 15.60
N GLN A 39 22.70 9.64 15.45
CA GLN A 39 22.64 11.00 14.91
C GLN A 39 21.93 11.14 13.53
N GLU A 40 21.79 10.03 12.79
CA GLU A 40 21.20 9.98 11.46
C GLU A 40 19.88 9.19 11.36
N ASN A 41 19.51 8.40 12.37
CA ASN A 41 18.34 7.52 12.32
C ASN A 41 17.45 7.75 13.54
N LEU A 42 16.14 7.88 13.32
CA LEU A 42 15.15 7.97 14.37
C LEU A 42 14.01 6.99 14.13
N LEU A 43 13.75 6.16 15.12
CA LEU A 43 12.56 5.30 15.20
C LEU A 43 11.72 5.67 16.43
N LEU A 44 10.48 6.10 16.20
CA LEU A 44 9.51 6.42 17.24
C LEU A 44 8.25 5.56 17.08
N HIS A 45 8.05 4.62 17.99
CA HIS A 45 6.82 3.84 18.08
C HIS A 45 5.91 4.41 19.16
N LEU A 46 4.84 5.08 18.72
CA LEU A 46 3.94 5.82 19.58
C LEU A 46 2.47 5.46 19.31
N GLN A 47 2.17 4.23 18.87
CA GLN A 47 0.80 3.81 18.53
C GLN A 47 -0.08 3.66 19.78
N GLY A 48 -1.29 4.24 19.75
CA GLY A 48 -2.32 3.99 20.75
C GLY A 48 -2.10 4.63 22.13
N PHE A 49 -1.31 5.71 22.23
CA PHE A 49 -0.99 6.39 23.50
C PHE A 49 -1.79 7.66 23.76
N GLU A 50 -2.84 7.93 22.98
CA GLU A 50 -3.72 9.10 23.18
C GLU A 50 -2.95 10.43 23.23
N ILE A 51 -1.89 10.55 22.43
CA ILE A 51 -0.93 11.68 22.48
C ILE A 51 -1.60 13.04 22.28
N GLY A 52 -2.68 13.08 21.50
CA GLY A 52 -3.40 14.32 21.20
C GLY A 52 -2.56 15.32 20.40
N ASN A 53 -3.12 16.51 20.21
CA ASN A 53 -2.45 17.64 19.55
C ASN A 53 -1.26 18.17 20.36
N GLU A 54 -1.39 18.34 21.68
CA GLU A 54 -0.33 18.85 22.56
C GLU A 54 0.89 17.91 22.61
N GLY A 55 0.67 16.60 22.68
CA GLY A 55 1.77 15.64 22.64
C GLY A 55 2.47 15.64 21.28
N ALA A 56 1.71 15.75 20.19
CA ALA A 56 2.29 15.90 18.85
C ALA A 56 3.06 17.22 18.67
N GLU A 57 2.64 18.30 19.32
CA GLU A 57 3.41 19.53 19.39
C GLU A 57 4.78 19.29 20.02
N LYS A 58 4.82 18.68 21.20
CA LYS A 58 6.08 18.40 21.89
C LYS A 58 6.99 17.48 21.06
N VAL A 59 6.43 16.45 20.41
CA VAL A 59 7.19 15.61 19.49
C VAL A 59 7.68 16.40 18.28
N GLY A 60 6.86 17.27 17.69
CA GLY A 60 7.26 18.15 16.60
C GLY A 60 8.43 19.07 16.97
N ILE A 61 8.39 19.69 18.15
CA ILE A 61 9.48 20.50 18.69
C ILE A 61 10.75 19.68 18.84
N TYR A 62 10.65 18.45 19.37
CA TYR A 62 11.81 17.56 19.47
C TYR A 62 12.38 17.19 18.10
N LEU A 63 11.53 16.75 17.17
CA LEU A 63 11.90 16.38 15.80
C LEU A 63 12.63 17.51 15.07
N SER A 64 12.16 18.76 15.22
CA SER A 64 12.75 19.92 14.55
C SER A 64 14.22 20.16 14.89
N LYS A 65 14.71 19.63 16.01
CA LYS A 65 16.11 19.77 16.46
C LYS A 65 17.03 18.73 15.82
N LEU A 66 16.47 17.67 15.23
CA LEU A 66 17.22 16.53 14.69
C LEU A 66 17.57 16.72 13.20
N VAL A 67 18.17 17.86 12.87
CA VAL A 67 18.41 18.30 11.48
C VAL A 67 19.38 17.42 10.67
N ASN A 68 20.08 16.50 11.33
CA ASN A 68 21.00 15.56 10.69
C ASN A 68 20.37 14.21 10.32
N LEU A 69 19.07 14.02 10.57
CA LEU A 69 18.40 12.77 10.25
C LEU A 69 18.42 12.48 8.75
N THR A 70 18.82 11.25 8.43
CA THR A 70 18.76 10.64 7.10
C THR A 70 17.64 9.61 7.02
N HIS A 71 17.25 8.98 8.14
CA HIS A 71 16.12 8.05 8.22
C HIS A 71 15.17 8.45 9.35
N LEU A 72 13.89 8.54 9.03
CA LEU A 72 12.85 8.98 9.95
C LEU A 72 11.65 8.03 9.91
N HIS A 73 11.47 7.25 10.97
CA HIS A 73 10.33 6.35 11.13
C HIS A 73 9.51 6.78 12.35
N ILE A 74 8.26 7.18 12.13
CA ILE A 74 7.35 7.61 13.19
C ILE A 74 6.01 6.90 13.02
N TYR A 75 5.53 6.28 14.10
CA TYR A 75 4.25 5.58 14.15
C TYR A 75 3.33 6.20 15.19
N PHE A 76 2.37 6.97 14.72
CA PHE A 76 1.34 7.67 15.48
C PHE A 76 -0.05 7.08 15.30
N GLU A 77 -0.20 5.85 14.82
CA GLU A 77 -1.53 5.28 14.61
C GLU A 77 -2.39 5.33 15.90
N LYS A 78 -3.68 5.72 15.80
CA LYS A 78 -4.63 5.75 16.95
C LYS A 78 -4.23 6.68 18.11
N ASN A 79 -3.87 7.93 17.83
CA ASN A 79 -3.43 8.91 18.85
C ASN A 79 -4.25 10.19 18.95
N GLN A 80 -5.36 10.29 18.21
CA GLN A 80 -6.25 11.45 18.27
C GLN A 80 -5.54 12.79 17.96
N LEU A 81 -4.55 12.79 17.07
CA LEU A 81 -3.74 13.99 16.79
C LEU A 81 -4.57 15.20 16.32
N GLY A 82 -5.64 14.94 15.54
CA GLY A 82 -6.38 15.98 14.83
C GLY A 82 -5.53 16.74 13.80
N SER A 83 -6.13 17.71 13.12
CA SER A 83 -5.41 18.54 12.14
C SER A 83 -4.33 19.40 12.78
N GLU A 84 -4.53 19.86 14.02
CA GLU A 84 -3.56 20.67 14.74
C GLU A 84 -2.29 19.89 15.08
N GLY A 85 -2.43 18.70 15.68
CA GLY A 85 -1.30 17.80 15.94
C GLY A 85 -0.53 17.45 14.67
N ALA A 86 -1.24 17.12 13.59
CA ALA A 86 -0.63 16.90 12.27
C ALA A 86 0.14 18.14 11.77
N SER A 87 -0.36 19.34 12.04
CA SER A 87 0.32 20.58 11.66
C SER A 87 1.66 20.76 12.38
N HIS A 88 1.74 20.43 13.67
CA HIS A 88 3.01 20.47 14.39
C HIS A 88 4.04 19.50 13.80
N ILE A 89 3.63 18.27 13.47
CA ILE A 89 4.51 17.31 12.79
C ILE A 89 4.93 17.85 11.41
N GLY A 90 4.00 18.39 10.63
CA GLY A 90 4.30 18.98 9.32
C GLY A 90 5.30 20.13 9.38
N ARG A 91 5.18 21.01 10.38
CA ARG A 91 6.15 22.08 10.64
C ARG A 91 7.53 21.53 11.02
N ALA A 92 7.59 20.47 11.81
CA ALA A 92 8.85 19.83 12.18
C ALA A 92 9.55 19.21 10.96
N LEU A 93 8.79 18.53 10.09
CA LEU A 93 9.32 17.94 8.86
C LEU A 93 9.99 18.99 7.97
N LYS A 94 9.53 20.26 7.95
CA LYS A 94 10.16 21.33 7.16
C LYS A 94 11.62 21.59 7.55
N GLN A 95 12.04 21.23 8.77
CA GLN A 95 13.41 21.42 9.26
C GLN A 95 14.33 20.23 8.94
N LEU A 96 13.79 19.12 8.45
CA LEU A 96 14.51 17.86 8.23
C LEU A 96 14.90 17.70 6.75
N GLU A 97 15.90 18.47 6.31
CA GLU A 97 16.30 18.57 4.90
C GLU A 97 17.15 17.39 4.39
N LYS A 98 17.75 16.63 5.30
CA LYS A 98 18.69 15.53 4.97
C LYS A 98 18.04 14.15 4.88
N VAL A 99 16.73 14.05 5.11
CA VAL A 99 16.01 12.77 5.14
C VAL A 99 15.99 12.15 3.75
N LYS A 100 16.46 10.89 3.68
CA LYS A 100 16.51 10.05 2.47
C LYS A 100 15.45 8.94 2.49
N GLN A 101 15.05 8.51 3.68
CA GLN A 101 14.00 7.51 3.91
C GLN A 101 13.06 7.99 5.00
N MET A 102 11.76 7.98 4.71
CA MET A 102 10.73 8.38 5.66
C MET A 102 9.62 7.35 5.69
N GLN A 103 9.25 6.95 6.91
CA GLN A 103 8.03 6.23 7.20
C GLN A 103 7.24 7.03 8.23
N LEU A 104 6.07 7.52 7.82
CA LEU A 104 5.17 8.28 8.66
C LEU A 104 3.82 7.59 8.67
N ASP A 105 3.49 6.98 9.81
CA ASP A 105 2.15 6.46 10.06
C ASP A 105 1.40 7.41 10.98
N ILE A 106 0.38 8.06 10.43
CA ILE A 106 -0.56 8.93 11.13
C ILE A 106 -2.01 8.46 10.87
N GLY A 107 -2.20 7.15 10.67
CA GLY A 107 -3.52 6.54 10.48
C GLY A 107 -4.41 6.63 11.72
N ILE A 108 -5.73 6.68 11.54
CA ILE A 108 -6.73 6.71 12.63
C ILE A 108 -6.45 7.86 13.62
N ASN A 109 -6.41 9.10 13.13
CA ASN A 109 -6.07 10.28 13.95
C ASN A 109 -7.03 11.47 13.80
N ASN A 110 -8.17 11.29 13.16
CA ASN A 110 -9.14 12.36 12.90
C ASN A 110 -8.55 13.57 12.14
N ILE A 111 -7.52 13.36 11.32
CA ILE A 111 -6.85 14.41 10.55
C ILE A 111 -7.74 14.83 9.37
N GLU A 112 -7.95 16.13 9.20
CA GLU A 112 -8.68 16.71 8.06
C GLU A 112 -7.72 17.25 7.00
N CYS A 113 -8.26 17.87 5.93
CA CYS A 113 -7.45 18.28 4.77
C CYS A 113 -6.34 19.29 5.10
N ASP A 114 -6.56 20.20 6.05
CA ASP A 114 -5.63 21.22 6.53
C ASP A 114 -4.45 20.62 7.31
N GLY A 115 -4.72 19.58 8.11
CA GLY A 115 -3.68 18.80 8.78
C GLY A 115 -2.81 18.06 7.77
N LEU A 116 -3.42 17.39 6.78
CA LEU A 116 -2.66 16.74 5.71
C LEU A 116 -1.91 17.74 4.84
N GLU A 117 -2.48 18.91 4.57
CA GLU A 117 -1.79 19.99 3.84
C GLU A 117 -0.51 20.37 4.57
N SER A 118 -0.55 20.56 5.89
CA SER A 118 0.64 20.87 6.69
C SER A 118 1.71 19.77 6.62
N ILE A 119 1.29 18.50 6.66
CA ILE A 119 2.19 17.34 6.49
C ILE A 119 2.80 17.33 5.08
N ALA A 120 1.98 17.51 4.05
CA ALA A 120 2.40 17.55 2.66
C ALA A 120 3.43 18.66 2.40
N ASP A 121 3.17 19.85 2.97
CA ASP A 121 4.07 20.99 2.95
C ASP A 121 5.43 20.71 3.60
N GLY A 122 5.42 19.90 4.66
CA GLY A 122 6.62 19.31 5.25
C GLY A 122 7.33 18.40 4.25
N ILE A 123 6.63 17.35 3.80
CA ILE A 123 7.10 16.33 2.84
C ILE A 123 7.75 16.96 1.60
N LYS A 124 7.17 18.05 1.08
CA LYS A 124 7.67 18.81 -0.08
C LYS A 124 9.13 19.24 0.06
N LYS A 125 9.62 19.44 1.29
CA LYS A 125 10.99 19.87 1.57
C LYS A 125 12.01 18.72 1.54
N GLN A 126 11.57 17.47 1.57
CA GLN A 126 12.45 16.31 1.49
C GLN A 126 12.85 15.99 0.05
N VAL A 127 13.50 16.93 -0.65
CA VAL A 127 13.89 16.75 -2.06
C VAL A 127 14.89 15.62 -2.30
N ASN A 128 15.59 15.18 -1.25
CA ASN A 128 16.55 14.07 -1.27
C ASN A 128 15.90 12.70 -0.97
N LEU A 129 14.58 12.65 -0.78
CA LEU A 129 13.90 11.43 -0.41
C LEU A 129 13.95 10.40 -1.55
N THR A 130 14.41 9.21 -1.22
CA THR A 130 14.46 8.06 -2.14
C THR A 130 13.38 7.02 -1.84
N GLN A 131 12.89 7.00 -0.60
CA GLN A 131 11.81 6.12 -0.15
C GLN A 131 10.84 6.86 0.76
N LEU A 132 9.55 6.84 0.41
CA LEU A 132 8.45 7.40 1.20
C LEU A 132 7.45 6.30 1.51
N GLN A 133 7.15 6.12 2.79
CA GLN A 133 5.99 5.39 3.25
C GLN A 133 5.11 6.35 4.06
N LEU A 134 3.90 6.61 3.56
CA LEU A 134 2.94 7.48 4.20
C LEU A 134 1.63 6.73 4.44
N ASN A 135 1.33 6.45 5.70
CA ASN A 135 0.06 5.87 6.10
C ASN A 135 -0.83 6.93 6.75
N ILE A 136 -1.91 7.28 6.05
CA ILE A 136 -2.90 8.28 6.45
C ILE A 136 -4.32 7.68 6.43
N ARG A 137 -4.43 6.35 6.55
CA ARG A 137 -5.71 5.62 6.55
C ARG A 137 -6.67 6.07 7.65
N PHE A 138 -7.96 5.89 7.40
CA PHE A 138 -9.05 6.16 8.35
C PHE A 138 -8.95 7.54 9.01
N ASN A 139 -8.77 8.56 8.17
CA ASN A 139 -8.83 9.97 8.56
C ASN A 139 -10.04 10.63 7.85
N LYS A 140 -10.11 11.96 7.86
CA LYS A 140 -11.18 12.74 7.20
C LYS A 140 -10.69 13.42 5.93
N ILE A 141 -9.73 12.81 5.23
CA ILE A 141 -9.13 13.39 4.03
C ILE A 141 -10.12 13.36 2.87
N LYS A 142 -10.22 14.48 2.16
CA LYS A 142 -11.04 14.66 0.95
C LYS A 142 -10.13 15.04 -0.22
N ARG A 143 -10.73 15.21 -1.40
CA ARG A 143 -10.05 15.62 -2.64
C ARG A 143 -9.05 16.80 -2.51
N VAL A 144 -9.34 17.79 -1.65
CA VAL A 144 -8.47 18.96 -1.46
C VAL A 144 -7.17 18.56 -0.76
N GLY A 145 -7.25 17.76 0.31
CA GLY A 145 -6.07 17.25 1.00
C GLY A 145 -5.19 16.38 0.08
N THR A 146 -5.80 15.52 -0.74
CA THR A 146 -5.04 14.76 -1.75
C THR A 146 -4.41 15.64 -2.81
N LYS A 147 -5.05 16.74 -3.21
CA LYS A 147 -4.43 17.71 -4.14
C LYS A 147 -3.16 18.31 -3.54
N CYS A 148 -3.21 18.75 -2.27
CA CYS A 148 -2.05 19.31 -1.58
C CYS A 148 -0.91 18.29 -1.43
N LEU A 149 -1.25 17.04 -1.07
CA LEU A 149 -0.29 15.93 -1.04
C LEU A 149 0.33 15.70 -2.42
N SER A 150 -0.49 15.60 -3.46
CA SER A 150 -0.04 15.40 -4.85
C SER A 150 0.86 16.52 -5.35
N ASP A 151 0.52 17.78 -5.07
CA ASP A 151 1.35 18.93 -5.46
C ASP A 151 2.72 18.92 -4.77
N SER A 152 2.80 18.33 -3.56
CA SER A 152 4.05 18.15 -2.82
C SER A 152 4.88 16.95 -3.32
N LEU A 153 4.22 15.82 -3.62
CA LEU A 153 4.88 14.62 -4.13
C LEU A 153 5.65 14.88 -5.44
N LYS A 154 5.12 15.75 -6.32
CA LYS A 154 5.80 16.13 -7.59
C LYS A 154 7.20 16.71 -7.38
N CYS A 155 7.49 17.26 -6.20
CA CYS A 155 8.82 17.80 -5.88
C CYS A 155 9.85 16.71 -5.54
N LEU A 156 9.42 15.47 -5.27
CA LEU A 156 10.28 14.37 -4.82
C LEU A 156 10.90 13.60 -6.00
N THR A 157 11.66 14.30 -6.85
CA THR A 157 12.16 13.74 -8.12
C THR A 157 13.18 12.61 -7.96
N GLN A 158 13.76 12.45 -6.77
CA GLN A 158 14.68 11.37 -6.42
C GLN A 158 13.98 10.10 -5.93
N LEU A 159 12.64 10.12 -5.80
CA LEU A 159 11.88 9.01 -5.23
C LEU A 159 11.95 7.77 -6.12
N LYS A 160 12.36 6.65 -5.53
CA LYS A 160 12.40 5.32 -6.17
C LYS A 160 11.33 4.39 -5.65
N GLN A 161 10.93 4.57 -4.38
CA GLN A 161 9.89 3.77 -3.74
C GLN A 161 8.85 4.68 -3.10
N LEU A 162 7.60 4.49 -3.48
CA LEU A 162 6.46 5.20 -2.92
C LEU A 162 5.45 4.20 -2.38
N HIS A 163 5.14 4.33 -1.10
CA HIS A 163 4.07 3.59 -0.44
C HIS A 163 3.11 4.62 0.16
N ILE A 164 1.86 4.63 -0.32
CA ILE A 164 0.80 5.49 0.23
C ILE A 164 -0.39 4.60 0.62
N VAL A 165 -0.81 4.72 1.87
CA VAL A 165 -2.07 4.15 2.37
C VAL A 165 -3.01 5.29 2.73
N ILE A 166 -4.09 5.43 1.99
CA ILE A 166 -5.16 6.43 2.22
C ILE A 166 -6.54 5.76 2.35
N GLU A 167 -6.56 4.47 2.70
CA GLU A 167 -7.77 3.68 2.94
C GLU A 167 -8.78 4.43 3.84
N GLY A 168 -10.08 4.28 3.57
CA GLY A 168 -11.13 4.71 4.51
C GLY A 168 -11.26 6.22 4.64
N ASN A 169 -10.92 6.95 3.57
CA ASN A 169 -11.09 8.40 3.46
C ASN A 169 -12.22 8.74 2.45
N ARG A 170 -12.29 9.99 1.98
CA ARG A 170 -13.33 10.46 1.04
C ARG A 170 -12.71 11.17 -0.16
N ILE A 171 -11.66 10.59 -0.74
CA ILE A 171 -10.91 11.25 -1.82
C ILE A 171 -11.68 11.28 -3.15
N ARG A 172 -12.53 10.26 -3.40
CA ARG A 172 -13.32 10.09 -4.62
C ARG A 172 -12.45 10.09 -5.89
N ASP A 173 -13.08 10.16 -7.05
CA ASP A 173 -12.42 10.12 -8.37
C ASP A 173 -11.37 11.22 -8.56
N GLU A 174 -11.69 12.45 -8.14
CA GLU A 174 -10.79 13.59 -8.28
C GLU A 174 -9.51 13.43 -7.44
N GLY A 175 -9.63 12.92 -6.21
CA GLY A 175 -8.47 12.69 -5.35
C GLY A 175 -7.54 11.62 -5.91
N LEU A 176 -8.08 10.52 -6.44
CA LEU A 176 -7.28 9.50 -7.11
C LEU A 176 -6.57 10.06 -8.36
N CYS A 177 -7.26 10.89 -9.15
CA CYS A 177 -6.65 11.53 -10.31
C CYS A 177 -5.48 12.44 -9.92
N HIS A 178 -5.61 13.23 -8.84
CA HIS A 178 -4.49 14.02 -8.33
C HIS A 178 -3.30 13.14 -7.95
N ILE A 179 -3.53 12.02 -7.28
CA ILE A 179 -2.47 11.06 -6.91
C ILE A 179 -1.80 10.51 -8.16
N GLY A 180 -2.57 10.03 -9.15
CA GLY A 180 -2.05 9.52 -10.42
C GLY A 180 -1.18 10.54 -11.15
N ASN A 181 -1.63 11.81 -11.24
CA ASN A 181 -0.87 12.88 -11.88
C ASN A 181 0.46 13.19 -11.17
N ALA A 182 0.51 13.07 -9.84
CA ALA A 182 1.75 13.24 -9.10
C ALA A 182 2.72 12.08 -9.32
N ILE A 183 2.21 10.84 -9.26
CA ILE A 183 3.00 9.62 -9.52
C ILE A 183 3.62 9.65 -10.91
N ALA A 184 2.86 10.08 -11.93
CA ALA A 184 3.36 10.21 -13.30
C ALA A 184 4.51 11.20 -13.48
N GLN A 185 4.73 12.10 -12.50
CA GLN A 185 5.81 13.08 -12.50
C GLN A 185 7.04 12.64 -11.69
N LEU A 186 7.07 11.39 -11.23
CA LEU A 186 8.21 10.81 -10.51
C LEU A 186 9.09 10.02 -11.50
N PRO A 187 10.17 10.62 -12.06
CA PRO A 187 10.89 10.05 -13.20
C PRO A 187 11.73 8.81 -12.85
N ASN A 188 11.91 8.52 -11.57
CA ASN A 188 12.76 7.45 -11.06
C ASN A 188 11.99 6.41 -10.24
N LEU A 189 10.66 6.47 -10.24
CA LEU A 189 9.84 5.56 -9.44
C LEU A 189 9.92 4.13 -10.01
N GLU A 190 10.44 3.22 -9.20
CA GLU A 190 10.61 1.81 -9.53
C GLU A 190 9.60 0.93 -8.80
N GLN A 191 9.14 1.36 -7.62
CA GLN A 191 8.18 0.63 -6.79
C GLN A 191 7.06 1.55 -6.32
N LEU A 192 5.83 1.12 -6.58
CA LEU A 192 4.62 1.80 -6.12
C LEU A 192 3.76 0.83 -5.33
N TYR A 193 3.44 1.19 -4.09
CA TYR A 193 2.32 0.66 -3.33
C TYR A 193 1.31 1.78 -3.11
N LEU A 194 0.09 1.57 -3.57
CA LEU A 194 -1.01 2.53 -3.41
C LEU A 194 -2.25 1.80 -2.92
N ASP A 195 -2.66 2.14 -1.70
CA ASP A 195 -3.93 1.71 -1.13
C ASP A 195 -4.90 2.87 -1.02
N VAL A 196 -5.93 2.80 -1.86
CA VAL A 196 -7.03 3.76 -1.96
C VAL A 196 -8.36 3.07 -1.67
N SER A 197 -8.34 2.00 -0.87
CA SER A 197 -9.52 1.23 -0.51
C SER A 197 -10.54 2.08 0.23
N ALA A 198 -11.83 1.75 0.10
CA ALA A 198 -12.94 2.41 0.78
C ALA A 198 -12.98 3.96 0.60
N ASN A 199 -12.75 4.44 -0.62
CA ASN A 199 -12.69 5.89 -0.92
C ASN A 199 -13.76 6.39 -1.90
N SER A 200 -14.74 5.54 -2.22
CA SER A 200 -15.81 5.85 -3.19
C SER A 200 -15.31 6.21 -4.60
N ILE A 201 -14.25 5.54 -5.05
CA ILE A 201 -13.73 5.64 -6.41
C ILE A 201 -14.67 4.88 -7.37
N LYS A 202 -14.91 5.44 -8.54
CA LYS A 202 -15.76 4.92 -9.62
C LYS A 202 -14.94 4.67 -10.89
N SER A 203 -15.59 4.18 -11.95
CA SER A 203 -14.97 3.93 -13.26
C SER A 203 -14.21 5.14 -13.81
N GLU A 204 -14.80 6.34 -13.76
CA GLU A 204 -14.15 7.56 -14.28
C GLU A 204 -12.87 7.93 -13.53
N GLY A 205 -12.85 7.76 -12.20
CA GLY A 205 -11.64 7.96 -11.40
C GLY A 205 -10.54 6.97 -11.76
N ALA A 206 -10.90 5.69 -11.91
CA ALA A 206 -9.98 4.63 -12.33
C ALA A 206 -9.40 4.88 -13.72
N LYS A 207 -10.23 5.30 -14.68
CA LYS A 207 -9.83 5.66 -16.04
C LYS A 207 -8.78 6.77 -16.05
N ARG A 208 -9.06 7.87 -15.36
CA ARG A 208 -8.13 9.01 -15.27
C ARG A 208 -6.83 8.63 -14.58
N PHE A 209 -6.91 7.79 -13.55
CA PHE A 209 -5.71 7.24 -12.91
C PHE A 209 -4.89 6.40 -13.87
N ALA A 210 -5.51 5.51 -14.64
CA ALA A 210 -4.85 4.66 -15.61
C ALA A 210 -4.12 5.47 -16.70
N GLN A 211 -4.73 6.54 -17.20
CA GLN A 211 -4.14 7.46 -18.18
C GLN A 211 -2.86 8.15 -17.68
N GLU A 212 -2.74 8.38 -16.38
CA GLU A 212 -1.53 8.92 -15.77
C GLU A 212 -0.53 7.80 -15.45
N LEU A 213 -1.01 6.69 -14.89
CA LEU A 213 -0.19 5.54 -14.49
C LEU A 213 0.59 4.95 -15.67
N GLN A 214 0.03 4.90 -16.87
CA GLN A 214 0.73 4.41 -18.08
C GLN A 214 2.02 5.18 -18.42
N LYS A 215 2.22 6.39 -17.87
CA LYS A 215 3.44 7.20 -18.08
C LYS A 215 4.62 6.69 -17.23
N CYS A 216 4.36 5.82 -16.24
CA CYS A 216 5.35 5.30 -15.29
C CYS A 216 6.08 4.07 -15.86
N SER A 217 6.90 4.27 -16.89
CA SER A 217 7.53 3.17 -17.64
C SER A 217 8.64 2.41 -16.89
N LYS A 218 9.22 3.02 -15.85
CA LYS A 218 10.29 2.41 -15.01
C LYS A 218 9.76 1.57 -13.85
N LEU A 219 8.44 1.45 -13.69
CA LEU A 219 7.86 0.63 -12.63
C LEU A 219 8.24 -0.84 -12.83
N LYS A 220 8.88 -1.38 -11.80
CA LYS A 220 9.27 -2.78 -11.67
C LYS A 220 8.31 -3.56 -10.77
N SER A 221 7.75 -2.86 -9.79
CA SER A 221 6.83 -3.36 -8.78
C SER A 221 5.63 -2.45 -8.64
N LEU A 222 4.43 -2.99 -8.78
CA LEU A 222 3.17 -2.24 -8.69
C LEU A 222 2.16 -3.00 -7.82
N PHE A 223 1.82 -2.41 -6.69
CA PHE A 223 0.82 -2.89 -5.74
C PHE A 223 -0.32 -1.87 -5.67
N LEU A 224 -1.51 -2.29 -6.10
CA LEU A 224 -2.70 -1.45 -6.11
C LEU A 224 -3.82 -2.11 -5.29
N GLU A 225 -4.23 -1.44 -4.22
CA GLU A 225 -5.37 -1.84 -3.38
C GLU A 225 -6.55 -0.90 -3.62
N PHE A 226 -7.60 -1.44 -4.21
CA PHE A 226 -8.86 -0.74 -4.52
C PHE A 226 -10.05 -1.35 -3.78
N PHE A 227 -9.84 -2.08 -2.68
CA PHE A 227 -10.90 -2.77 -1.95
C PHE A 227 -12.07 -1.83 -1.65
N TRP A 228 -13.29 -2.32 -1.83
CA TRP A 228 -14.52 -1.61 -1.46
C TRP A 228 -14.69 -0.23 -2.15
N ASN A 229 -14.49 -0.22 -3.47
CA ASN A 229 -14.82 0.92 -4.34
C ASN A 229 -15.95 0.52 -5.32
N LYS A 230 -16.18 1.32 -6.36
CA LYS A 230 -17.28 1.17 -7.33
C LYS A 230 -16.76 1.27 -8.76
N MET A 231 -15.61 0.67 -9.04
CA MET A 231 -14.95 0.80 -10.34
C MET A 231 -15.74 0.16 -11.49
N GLY A 232 -16.42 -0.96 -11.24
CA GLY A 232 -17.12 -1.72 -12.27
C GLY A 232 -16.19 -2.22 -13.39
N ASP A 233 -16.77 -2.82 -14.44
CA ASP A 233 -16.00 -3.40 -15.55
C ASP A 233 -15.20 -2.36 -16.34
N GLU A 234 -15.78 -1.16 -16.56
CA GLU A 234 -15.14 -0.07 -17.30
C GLU A 234 -13.85 0.42 -16.63
N GLY A 235 -13.87 0.59 -15.30
CA GLY A 235 -12.70 1.08 -14.57
C GLY A 235 -11.50 0.12 -14.62
N ILE A 236 -11.76 -1.19 -14.70
CA ILE A 236 -10.72 -2.21 -14.83
C ILE A 236 -10.11 -2.19 -16.23
N GLN A 237 -10.94 -2.03 -17.26
CA GLN A 237 -10.49 -2.03 -18.65
C GLN A 237 -9.37 -1.02 -18.85
N ASP A 238 -9.60 0.22 -18.42
CA ASP A 238 -8.60 1.29 -18.54
C ASP A 238 -7.35 0.99 -17.70
N LEU A 239 -7.52 0.47 -16.48
CA LEU A 239 -6.40 0.10 -15.60
C LEU A 239 -5.49 -0.95 -16.26
N PHE A 240 -6.04 -2.04 -16.78
CA PHE A 240 -5.24 -3.09 -17.42
C PHE A 240 -4.66 -2.64 -18.77
N LEU A 241 -5.34 -1.76 -19.51
CA LEU A 241 -4.78 -1.17 -20.73
C LEU A 241 -3.52 -0.35 -20.43
N ALA A 242 -3.49 0.38 -19.31
CA ALA A 242 -2.32 1.15 -18.90
C ALA A 242 -1.08 0.26 -18.63
N LEU A 243 -1.29 -0.95 -18.10
CA LEU A 243 -0.20 -1.89 -17.78
C LEU A 243 0.55 -2.40 -19.01
N LYS A 244 -0.07 -2.37 -20.20
CA LYS A 244 0.55 -2.82 -21.46
C LYS A 244 1.88 -2.12 -21.77
N ASN A 245 2.04 -0.88 -21.30
CA ASN A 245 3.21 -0.06 -21.55
C ASN A 245 4.33 -0.24 -20.49
N MET A 246 4.07 -0.97 -19.40
CA MET A 246 5.01 -1.18 -18.30
C MET A 246 5.94 -2.36 -18.58
N LYS A 247 6.93 -2.16 -19.46
CA LYS A 247 7.80 -3.23 -19.94
C LYS A 247 8.74 -3.80 -18.88
N GLU A 248 9.05 -3.05 -17.82
CA GLU A 248 9.94 -3.49 -16.74
C GLU A 248 9.20 -4.16 -15.57
N LEU A 249 7.88 -4.22 -15.61
CA LEU A 249 7.05 -4.73 -14.53
C LEU A 249 7.20 -6.24 -14.36
N TYR A 250 7.80 -6.66 -13.24
CA TYR A 250 7.97 -8.07 -12.90
C TYR A 250 7.14 -8.50 -11.68
N ASP A 251 6.75 -7.57 -10.80
CA ASP A 251 5.93 -7.82 -9.61
C ASP A 251 4.65 -6.98 -9.68
N LEU A 252 3.51 -7.64 -9.89
CA LEU A 252 2.22 -7.00 -10.05
C LEU A 252 1.21 -7.58 -9.07
N HIS A 253 0.66 -6.71 -8.22
CA HIS A 253 -0.43 -7.02 -7.31
C HIS A 253 -1.57 -6.03 -7.53
N ILE A 254 -2.76 -6.55 -7.79
CA ILE A 254 -3.98 -5.76 -7.95
C ILE A 254 -5.09 -6.40 -7.13
N SER A 255 -5.61 -5.65 -6.17
CA SER A 255 -6.77 -6.03 -5.39
C SER A 255 -7.95 -5.13 -5.74
N LEU A 256 -8.97 -5.76 -6.33
CA LEU A 256 -10.22 -5.18 -6.77
C LEU A 256 -11.40 -5.80 -6.01
N LYS A 257 -11.15 -6.33 -4.81
CA LYS A 257 -12.18 -6.93 -3.97
C LYS A 257 -13.35 -5.97 -3.76
N ARG A 258 -14.59 -6.45 -3.95
CA ARG A 258 -15.83 -5.68 -3.77
C ARG A 258 -15.88 -4.40 -4.62
N ASN A 259 -15.79 -4.53 -5.94
CA ASN A 259 -15.84 -3.41 -6.91
C ASN A 259 -16.96 -3.49 -7.95
N SER A 260 -17.93 -4.40 -7.78
CA SER A 260 -19.05 -4.63 -8.71
C SER A 260 -18.58 -5.07 -10.10
N ILE A 261 -17.59 -5.96 -10.13
CA ILE A 261 -16.99 -6.51 -11.35
C ILE A 261 -17.81 -7.71 -11.81
N THR A 262 -18.04 -7.83 -13.11
CA THR A 262 -18.70 -8.97 -13.75
C THR A 262 -17.75 -9.71 -14.69
N ASP A 263 -18.24 -10.74 -15.37
CA ASP A 263 -17.48 -11.46 -16.39
C ASP A 263 -16.94 -10.55 -17.50
N LYS A 264 -17.62 -9.44 -17.82
CA LYS A 264 -17.12 -8.49 -18.83
C LYS A 264 -15.79 -7.87 -18.42
N GLY A 265 -15.65 -7.51 -17.14
CA GLY A 265 -14.38 -7.03 -16.58
C GLY A 265 -13.31 -8.11 -16.62
N VAL A 266 -13.65 -9.34 -16.25
CA VAL A 266 -12.71 -10.47 -16.26
C VAL A 266 -12.27 -10.86 -17.67
N ILE A 267 -13.17 -10.87 -18.65
CA ILE A 267 -12.85 -11.05 -20.09
C ILE A 267 -11.82 -10.00 -20.52
N THR A 268 -11.99 -8.75 -20.07
CA THR A 268 -11.07 -7.66 -20.38
C THR A 268 -9.69 -7.88 -19.75
N ILE A 269 -9.64 -8.29 -18.47
CA ILE A 269 -8.39 -8.69 -17.80
C ILE A 269 -7.70 -9.79 -18.60
N ALA A 270 -8.41 -10.88 -18.89
CA ALA A 270 -7.91 -12.03 -19.62
C ALA A 270 -7.35 -11.62 -21.00
N ALA A 271 -8.07 -10.80 -21.75
CA ALA A 271 -7.61 -10.30 -23.05
C ALA A 271 -6.25 -9.56 -22.96
N LEU A 272 -5.94 -8.95 -21.80
CA LEU A 272 -4.77 -8.11 -21.60
C LEU A 272 -3.58 -8.79 -20.89
N LEU A 273 -3.81 -9.90 -20.18
CA LEU A 273 -2.73 -10.69 -19.54
C LEU A 273 -1.56 -11.05 -20.48
N PRO A 274 -1.76 -11.39 -21.77
CA PRO A 274 -0.65 -11.70 -22.68
C PRO A 274 0.33 -10.53 -22.93
N TYR A 275 -0.04 -9.30 -22.57
CA TYR A 275 0.87 -8.15 -22.66
C TYR A 275 1.81 -8.04 -21.44
N LEU A 276 1.50 -8.70 -20.33
CA LEU A 276 2.29 -8.73 -19.09
C LEU A 276 3.44 -9.77 -19.18
N LYS A 277 4.20 -9.74 -20.28
CA LYS A 277 5.18 -10.79 -20.64
C LYS A 277 6.37 -10.91 -19.69
N ASN A 278 6.65 -9.86 -18.93
CA ASN A 278 7.77 -9.80 -18.00
C ASN A 278 7.37 -10.04 -16.54
N THR A 279 6.07 -10.17 -16.27
CA THR A 279 5.55 -10.42 -14.92
C THR A 279 5.93 -11.83 -14.47
N VAL A 280 6.62 -11.88 -13.33
CA VAL A 280 7.10 -13.09 -12.66
C VAL A 280 6.22 -13.40 -11.45
N LYS A 281 5.78 -12.35 -10.74
CA LYS A 281 4.84 -12.44 -9.63
C LYS A 281 3.56 -11.72 -10.02
N PHE A 282 2.45 -12.44 -9.99
CA PHE A 282 1.14 -11.89 -10.29
C PHE A 282 0.18 -12.22 -9.16
N SER A 283 -0.40 -11.20 -8.55
CA SER A 283 -1.43 -11.31 -7.55
C SER A 283 -2.67 -10.55 -8.00
N LEU A 284 -3.80 -11.23 -8.03
CA LEU A 284 -5.08 -10.66 -8.41
C LEU A 284 -6.15 -11.07 -7.40
N ASN A 285 -6.71 -10.09 -6.70
CA ASN A 285 -7.86 -10.29 -5.83
C ASN A 285 -9.12 -9.67 -6.47
N LEU A 286 -10.09 -10.51 -6.77
CA LEU A 286 -11.42 -10.20 -7.31
C LEU A 286 -12.54 -10.70 -6.37
N ASP A 287 -12.24 -11.00 -5.11
CA ASP A 287 -13.24 -11.45 -4.12
C ASP A 287 -14.42 -10.45 -3.99
N VAL A 288 -15.60 -10.96 -3.63
CA VAL A 288 -16.85 -10.24 -3.43
C VAL A 288 -17.28 -9.45 -4.69
N ASN A 289 -17.05 -10.03 -5.87
CA ASN A 289 -17.56 -9.55 -7.15
C ASN A 289 -18.62 -10.50 -7.75
N GLN A 290 -19.16 -10.14 -8.92
CA GLN A 290 -20.25 -10.83 -9.62
C GLN A 290 -19.71 -11.63 -10.81
N ILE A 291 -18.72 -12.48 -10.55
CA ILE A 291 -18.00 -13.25 -11.57
C ILE A 291 -18.56 -14.68 -11.59
N SER A 292 -18.98 -15.15 -12.76
CA SER A 292 -19.46 -16.51 -12.98
C SER A 292 -18.32 -17.52 -13.07
N PHE A 293 -18.67 -18.81 -13.20
CA PHE A 293 -17.69 -19.87 -13.41
C PHE A 293 -16.98 -19.72 -14.76
N GLU A 294 -17.69 -19.34 -15.81
CA GLU A 294 -17.16 -19.14 -17.16
C GLU A 294 -16.13 -18.01 -17.19
N GLY A 295 -16.39 -16.91 -16.45
CA GLY A 295 -15.44 -15.82 -16.29
C GLY A 295 -14.15 -16.26 -15.60
N GLN A 296 -14.27 -17.04 -14.51
CA GLN A 296 -13.12 -17.59 -13.78
C GLN A 296 -12.32 -18.57 -14.65
N GLU A 297 -12.98 -19.50 -15.32
CA GLU A 297 -12.33 -20.47 -16.22
C GLU A 297 -11.52 -19.77 -17.31
N LEU A 298 -12.12 -18.78 -17.98
CA LEU A 298 -11.44 -17.99 -19.01
C LEU A 298 -10.18 -17.31 -18.48
N LEU A 299 -10.24 -16.73 -17.29
CA LEU A 299 -9.07 -16.10 -16.67
C LEU A 299 -7.98 -17.12 -16.40
N GLY A 300 -8.33 -18.28 -15.84
CA GLY A 300 -7.41 -19.40 -15.59
C GLY A 300 -6.71 -19.89 -16.86
N GLN A 301 -7.48 -20.16 -17.91
CA GLN A 301 -6.94 -20.52 -19.24
C GLN A 301 -5.95 -19.47 -19.75
N ARG A 302 -6.26 -18.18 -19.50
CA ARG A 302 -5.48 -17.07 -20.05
C ARG A 302 -4.21 -16.76 -19.26
N LEU A 303 -4.23 -16.99 -17.94
CA LEU A 303 -3.05 -16.96 -17.08
C LEU A 303 -1.99 -17.97 -17.53
N GLY A 304 -2.41 -19.11 -18.10
CA GLY A 304 -1.48 -20.11 -18.66
C GLY A 304 -0.61 -19.61 -19.83
N TYR A 305 -0.89 -18.44 -20.40
CA TYR A 305 -0.03 -17.81 -21.41
C TYR A 305 1.07 -16.90 -20.83
N MET A 306 1.05 -16.60 -19.53
CA MET A 306 2.05 -15.75 -18.87
C MET A 306 3.34 -16.52 -18.62
N ARG A 307 4.21 -16.60 -19.64
CA ARG A 307 5.30 -17.58 -19.66
C ARG A 307 6.39 -17.45 -18.59
N LYS A 308 6.53 -16.27 -17.98
CA LYS A 308 7.52 -16.00 -16.93
C LYS A 308 6.95 -16.08 -15.51
N LEU A 309 5.64 -16.33 -15.38
CA LEU A 309 4.95 -16.36 -14.11
C LEU A 309 5.44 -17.55 -13.27
N THR A 310 6.04 -17.27 -12.11
CA THR A 310 6.48 -18.28 -11.15
C THR A 310 5.72 -18.22 -9.84
N ASP A 311 5.15 -17.06 -9.51
CA ASP A 311 4.41 -16.82 -8.27
C ASP A 311 3.04 -16.25 -8.64
N LEU A 312 1.99 -17.04 -8.43
CA LEU A 312 0.61 -16.66 -8.71
C LEU A 312 -0.21 -16.67 -7.41
N TYR A 313 -0.83 -15.55 -7.09
CA TYR A 313 -1.89 -15.45 -6.09
C TYR A 313 -3.18 -15.05 -6.79
N LEU A 314 -4.24 -15.84 -6.62
CA LEU A 314 -5.55 -15.54 -7.21
C LEU A 314 -6.65 -15.76 -6.17
N ASP A 315 -7.45 -14.73 -5.96
CA ASP A 315 -8.63 -14.78 -5.09
C ASP A 315 -9.83 -14.28 -5.88
N MET A 316 -10.86 -15.09 -6.06
CA MET A 316 -12.04 -14.76 -6.88
C MET A 316 -13.34 -15.23 -6.24
N GLN A 317 -13.38 -15.21 -4.90
CA GLN A 317 -14.55 -15.67 -4.17
C GLN A 317 -15.77 -14.83 -4.57
N GLY A 318 -16.77 -15.46 -5.19
CA GLY A 318 -17.99 -14.79 -5.61
C GLY A 318 -18.86 -14.36 -4.42
N GLN A 319 -19.86 -13.51 -4.67
CA GLN A 319 -20.85 -13.13 -3.65
C GLN A 319 -21.82 -14.26 -3.27
N GLN A 320 -21.95 -15.32 -4.08
CA GLN A 320 -22.87 -16.42 -3.83
C GLN A 320 -22.12 -17.68 -3.38
N GLU A 321 -22.56 -18.24 -2.26
CA GLU A 321 -22.19 -19.59 -1.80
C GLU A 321 -22.68 -20.62 -2.82
N MET A 322 -21.85 -20.98 -3.82
CA MET A 322 -22.16 -22.12 -4.68
C MET A 322 -20.90 -22.96 -4.96
N TYR A 323 -20.72 -23.92 -4.05
CA TYR A 323 -20.04 -25.23 -4.07
C TYR A 323 -18.98 -25.55 -5.14
N LEU A 324 -17.76 -25.85 -4.66
CA LEU A 324 -16.69 -26.74 -5.19
C LEU A 324 -16.11 -26.52 -6.60
N ALA A 325 -16.86 -25.97 -7.57
CA ALA A 325 -16.48 -26.02 -8.98
C ALA A 325 -15.57 -24.85 -9.42
N SER A 326 -15.70 -23.69 -8.79
CA SER A 326 -15.13 -22.42 -9.27
C SER A 326 -13.61 -22.44 -9.39
N LEU A 327 -12.93 -22.92 -8.35
CA LEU A 327 -11.47 -23.02 -8.34
C LEU A 327 -10.96 -24.15 -9.24
N THR A 328 -11.67 -25.28 -9.26
CA THR A 328 -11.26 -26.48 -9.99
C THR A 328 -11.14 -26.19 -11.49
N PHE A 329 -12.09 -25.43 -12.08
CA PHE A 329 -12.04 -25.09 -13.50
C PHE A 329 -11.02 -24.01 -13.85
N CYS A 330 -10.87 -22.98 -13.01
CA CYS A 330 -9.83 -21.97 -13.20
C CYS A 330 -8.42 -22.58 -13.11
N PHE A 331 -8.23 -23.47 -12.14
CA PHE A 331 -6.99 -24.24 -11.95
C PHE A 331 -6.75 -25.26 -13.07
N LEU A 332 -7.79 -25.97 -13.53
CA LEU A 332 -7.69 -26.91 -14.65
C LEU A 332 -7.36 -26.18 -15.95
N GLY A 333 -8.03 -25.05 -16.25
CA GLY A 333 -7.73 -24.22 -17.42
C GLY A 333 -6.29 -23.71 -17.40
N PHE A 334 -5.81 -23.29 -16.22
CA PHE A 334 -4.42 -22.90 -16.03
C PHE A 334 -3.45 -24.07 -16.27
N LEU A 335 -3.63 -25.22 -15.60
CA LEU A 335 -2.76 -26.39 -15.74
C LEU A 335 -2.78 -27.00 -17.16
N LEU A 336 -3.94 -27.05 -17.82
CA LEU A 336 -4.08 -27.55 -19.19
C LEU A 336 -3.22 -26.75 -20.17
N GLN A 337 -3.11 -25.44 -19.95
CA GLN A 337 -2.33 -24.55 -20.80
C GLN A 337 -0.89 -24.38 -20.32
N ALA A 338 -0.62 -24.55 -19.02
CA ALA A 338 0.65 -24.28 -18.38
C ALA A 338 1.69 -25.41 -18.50
N ARG A 339 1.49 -26.39 -19.40
CA ARG A 339 2.26 -27.65 -19.57
C ARG A 339 3.79 -27.53 -19.79
N LYS A 340 4.40 -26.34 -19.63
CA LYS A 340 5.83 -26.06 -19.77
C LYS A 340 6.37 -25.01 -18.77
N HIS A 341 5.68 -24.74 -17.65
CA HIS A 341 6.06 -23.68 -16.71
C HIS A 341 6.53 -24.18 -15.34
N GLU A 342 7.70 -23.72 -14.91
CA GLU A 342 8.19 -23.87 -13.52
C GLU A 342 7.44 -22.91 -12.58
N ILE A 343 6.16 -23.17 -12.29
CA ILE A 343 5.41 -22.41 -11.28
C ILE A 343 5.95 -22.78 -9.90
N ARG A 344 6.67 -21.87 -9.25
CA ARG A 344 7.31 -22.14 -7.94
C ARG A 344 6.32 -22.06 -6.79
N ARG A 345 5.37 -21.12 -6.87
CA ARG A 345 4.35 -20.88 -5.84
C ARG A 345 3.03 -20.56 -6.50
N LEU A 346 2.01 -21.29 -6.12
CA LEU A 346 0.65 -21.05 -6.55
C LEU A 346 -0.24 -21.05 -5.32
N PHE A 347 -0.91 -19.94 -5.10
CA PHE A 347 -1.87 -19.75 -4.03
C PHE A 347 -3.21 -19.39 -4.66
N ILE A 348 -4.22 -20.23 -4.42
CA ILE A 348 -5.59 -19.92 -4.83
C ILE A 348 -6.49 -20.12 -3.61
N PHE A 349 -7.21 -19.08 -3.23
CA PHE A 349 -7.94 -19.05 -1.96
C PHE A 349 -9.41 -19.48 -2.16
N ASP A 350 -9.87 -20.52 -1.44
CA ASP A 350 -11.23 -21.07 -1.51
C ASP A 350 -11.88 -21.11 -0.12
N LYS A 351 -13.16 -20.71 0.00
CA LYS A 351 -13.88 -20.68 1.30
C LYS A 351 -14.17 -22.08 1.87
N VAL A 352 -14.28 -23.09 1.01
CA VAL A 352 -14.64 -24.47 1.37
C VAL A 352 -13.40 -25.27 1.76
N TYR A 353 -12.27 -25.03 1.10
CA TYR A 353 -11.04 -25.81 1.31
C TYR A 353 -9.92 -25.08 2.06
N GLY A 354 -10.07 -23.78 2.31
CA GLY A 354 -8.95 -22.95 2.76
C GLY A 354 -8.05 -22.52 1.61
N GLY A 355 -6.95 -21.86 1.92
CA GLY A 355 -5.97 -21.49 0.89
C GLY A 355 -5.31 -22.74 0.31
N ILE A 356 -5.52 -23.03 -0.97
CA ILE A 356 -4.82 -24.14 -1.62
C ILE A 356 -3.47 -23.61 -2.11
N GLN A 357 -2.40 -24.06 -1.44
CA GLN A 357 -1.03 -23.78 -1.85
C GLN A 357 -0.44 -24.99 -2.58
N PHE A 358 0.01 -24.76 -3.81
CA PHE A 358 0.84 -25.71 -4.55
C PHE A 358 2.27 -25.21 -4.62
N LYS A 359 3.22 -26.09 -4.27
CA LYS A 359 4.64 -25.84 -4.44
C LYS A 359 5.22 -26.89 -5.39
N TYR A 360 5.79 -26.43 -6.51
CA TYR A 360 6.46 -27.31 -7.46
C TYR A 360 7.98 -27.11 -7.41
N LYS A 361 8.74 -28.17 -7.69
CA LYS A 361 10.17 -28.11 -8.01
C LYS A 361 10.40 -29.11 -9.16
N ASN A 362 11.04 -28.65 -10.24
CA ASN A 362 11.35 -29.48 -11.41
C ASN A 362 10.11 -30.23 -11.96
N ASP A 363 8.98 -29.52 -12.15
CA ASP A 363 7.72 -30.06 -12.67
C ASP A 363 7.03 -31.16 -11.81
N ILE A 364 7.52 -31.39 -10.60
CA ILE A 364 6.91 -32.31 -9.64
C ILE A 364 6.18 -31.47 -8.58
N LEU A 365 4.89 -31.78 -8.32
CA LEU A 365 4.16 -31.25 -7.18
C LEU A 365 4.78 -31.83 -5.92
N ILE A 366 5.34 -30.97 -5.06
CA ILE A 366 6.13 -31.44 -3.90
C ILE A 366 5.37 -31.33 -2.60
N ASP A 367 4.47 -30.36 -2.49
CA ASP A 367 3.66 -30.16 -1.28
C ASP A 367 2.24 -29.71 -1.63
N PHE A 368 1.29 -30.23 -0.86
CA PHE A 368 -0.12 -29.89 -0.84
C PHE A 368 -0.48 -29.51 0.61
N PHE A 369 -0.94 -28.29 0.83
CA PHE A 369 -1.48 -27.85 2.12
C PHE A 369 -2.87 -27.28 1.90
N ASN A 370 -3.85 -27.78 2.67
CA ASN A 370 -5.06 -27.04 3.02
C ASN A 370 -4.71 -26.32 4.33
N GLU A 371 -4.65 -24.99 4.32
CA GLU A 371 -4.65 -24.18 5.56
C GLU A 371 -6.07 -23.92 6.07
#